data_AF-A0A8J2N819-F1
#
_entry.id   AF-A0A8J2N819-F1
#
_cell.length_a   1.000
_cell.length_b   1.000
_cell.length_c   1.000
_cell.angle_alpha   90.00
_cell.angle_beta   90.00
_cell.angle_gamma   90.00
#
_symmetry.space_group_name_H-M   'P 1'
#
loop_
_entity.id
_entity.type
_entity.pdbx_description
1 polymer ?
#
loop_
_entity_poly.entity_id
_entity_poly.type
_entity_poly.pdbx_seq_one_letter_code
_entity_poly.pdbx_strand_id
1 'polypeptide(L)'
;MSTSTKPPFNKASPIHWILDWDGTVTRKDTLDTLVSISAAIKPDFPTQDHWNNVSKAYMDDYTATLAQIAPEDKLPTTVSGEKRLLAQMKPVEQRSLSRVSSSGIFAGLTREVIEAGARQAIDSRATELRNGFSELFKHIHDDRENDGFVLLSVNWSRHFIQSCLGASGIHGVPTYSVFSNELDKVDSGEQSTGVIVPATNNGGSLIMSSGDKLEQMERMQEFRGQKVYVGDSWTDIECLLAANLGICIRDDPMGSSQKKLAEALTRLGVSCPRLKDYREADEWGVVWARDFAEIQDWVESKST
;
A
#
# COMPACT_ATOMS: atom_id res chain seq x y z
N MET A 1 26.31 -12.77 -11.77
CA MET A 1 25.71 -12.97 -10.43
C MET A 1 26.45 -12.04 -9.48
N SER A 2 25.93 -10.83 -9.25
CA SER A 2 26.43 -9.96 -8.19
C SER A 2 25.57 -10.25 -6.97
N THR A 3 26.05 -11.11 -6.07
CA THR A 3 25.46 -11.31 -4.75
C THR A 3 25.77 -10.06 -3.94
N SER A 4 25.01 -9.00 -4.16
CA SER A 4 24.98 -7.85 -3.25
C SER A 4 24.25 -8.34 -2.00
N THR A 5 24.99 -8.92 -1.06
CA THR A 5 24.44 -9.30 0.24
C THR A 5 24.05 -8.01 0.96
N LYS A 6 22.76 -7.85 1.24
CA LYS A 6 22.27 -6.71 2.03
C LYS A 6 23.05 -6.70 3.36
N PRO A 7 23.49 -5.53 3.85
CA PRO A 7 24.09 -5.46 5.18
C PRO A 7 23.08 -5.96 6.23
N PRO A 8 23.55 -6.62 7.31
CA PRO A 8 22.66 -7.10 8.37
C PRO A 8 21.77 -5.98 8.93
N PHE A 9 20.50 -6.30 9.20
CA PHE A 9 19.57 -5.34 9.79
C PHE A 9 19.94 -5.02 11.25
N ASN A 10 20.01 -3.73 11.61
CA ASN A 10 20.36 -3.25 12.94
C ASN A 10 19.28 -2.29 13.49
N LYS A 11 18.51 -2.76 14.48
CA LYS A 11 17.44 -1.97 15.14
C LYS A 11 17.92 -0.65 15.76
N ALA A 12 19.21 -0.54 16.08
CA ALA A 12 19.78 0.67 16.68
C ALA A 12 20.15 1.75 15.64
N SER A 13 20.22 1.40 14.37
CA SER A 13 20.47 2.38 13.29
C SER A 13 19.16 3.13 12.95
N PRO A 14 19.26 4.33 12.35
CA PRO A 14 18.08 5.04 11.84
C PRO A 14 17.29 4.18 10.84
N ILE A 15 15.97 4.14 11.01
CA ILE A 15 15.06 3.36 10.16
C ILE A 15 14.16 4.30 9.35
N HIS A 16 14.01 4.01 8.07
CA HIS A 16 13.00 4.63 7.20
C HIS A 16 11.86 3.66 7.00
N TRP A 17 10.76 3.91 7.71
CA TRP A 17 9.53 3.14 7.67
C TRP A 17 8.71 3.53 6.44
N ILE A 18 8.49 2.57 5.56
CA ILE A 18 7.70 2.75 4.34
C ILE A 18 6.55 1.76 4.42
N LEU A 19 5.33 2.26 4.58
CA LEU A 19 4.17 1.42 4.84
C LEU A 19 3.17 1.54 3.70
N ASP A 20 2.60 0.42 3.27
CA ASP A 20 1.37 0.46 2.48
C ASP A 20 0.17 0.91 3.34
N TRP A 21 -0.88 1.37 2.68
CA TRP A 21 -2.11 1.83 3.32
C TRP A 21 -3.14 0.70 3.44
N ASP A 22 -3.76 0.33 2.31
CA ASP A 22 -4.87 -0.61 2.24
C ASP A 22 -4.45 -2.02 2.66
N GLY A 23 -5.19 -2.66 3.58
CA GLY A 23 -4.85 -4.01 4.09
C GLY A 23 -3.62 -4.07 5.02
N THR A 24 -2.82 -3.01 5.03
CA THR A 24 -1.61 -2.85 5.84
C THR A 24 -1.86 -1.91 7.03
N VAL A 25 -1.81 -0.59 6.85
CA VAL A 25 -2.14 0.40 7.89
C VAL A 25 -3.62 0.35 8.25
N THR A 26 -4.50 0.16 7.28
CA THR A 26 -5.91 -0.16 7.52
C THR A 26 -6.11 -1.66 7.59
N ARG A 27 -7.15 -2.11 8.31
CA ARG A 27 -7.47 -3.55 8.38
C ARG A 27 -7.91 -4.15 7.04
N LYS A 28 -8.44 -3.32 6.14
CA LYS A 28 -9.05 -3.72 4.87
C LYS A 28 -8.80 -2.65 3.80
N ASP A 29 -9.05 -3.03 2.55
CA ASP A 29 -9.13 -2.10 1.42
C ASP A 29 -10.15 -0.99 1.69
N THR A 30 -9.82 0.24 1.29
CA THR A 30 -10.63 1.45 1.54
C THR A 30 -11.24 2.06 0.28
N LEU A 31 -11.07 1.45 -0.90
CA LEU A 31 -11.64 1.98 -2.15
C LEU A 31 -13.17 1.95 -2.12
N ASP A 32 -13.79 0.90 -1.58
CA ASP A 32 -15.25 0.85 -1.40
C ASP A 32 -15.76 1.98 -0.50
N THR A 33 -14.99 2.38 0.51
CA THR A 33 -15.30 3.54 1.35
C THR A 33 -15.26 4.82 0.54
N LEU A 34 -14.20 5.04 -0.26
CA LEU A 34 -14.08 6.22 -1.11
C LEU A 34 -15.21 6.30 -2.16
N VAL A 35 -15.60 5.16 -2.73
CA VAL A 35 -16.76 5.05 -3.63
C VAL A 35 -18.07 5.41 -2.90
N SER A 36 -18.23 4.93 -1.66
CA SER A 36 -19.42 5.22 -0.84
C SER A 36 -19.55 6.71 -0.50
N ILE A 37 -18.42 7.40 -0.24
CA ILE A 37 -18.39 8.86 -0.04
C ILE A 37 -18.93 9.57 -1.28
N SER A 38 -18.53 9.13 -2.47
CA SER A 38 -19.02 9.70 -3.72
C SER A 38 -20.51 9.39 -3.97
N ALA A 39 -20.97 8.19 -3.63
CA ALA A 39 -22.38 7.84 -3.75
C ALA A 39 -23.27 8.71 -2.85
N ALA A 40 -22.81 9.05 -1.65
CA ALA A 40 -23.57 9.83 -0.67
C ALA A 40 -23.90 11.26 -1.16
N ILE A 41 -23.05 11.87 -1.99
CA ILE A 41 -23.26 13.23 -2.51
C ILE A 41 -23.97 13.29 -3.85
N LYS A 42 -24.19 12.13 -4.50
CA LYS A 42 -24.82 12.01 -5.83
C LYS A 42 -25.85 10.88 -5.85
N PRO A 43 -26.96 10.98 -5.09
CA PRO A 43 -27.93 9.90 -4.98
C PRO A 43 -28.60 9.52 -6.31
N ASP A 44 -28.70 10.46 -7.26
CA ASP A 44 -29.29 10.23 -8.58
C ASP A 44 -28.28 9.64 -9.60
N PHE A 45 -26.99 9.60 -9.27
CA PHE A 45 -25.97 8.98 -10.11
C PHE A 45 -25.83 7.51 -9.71
N PRO A 46 -25.87 6.54 -10.65
CA PRO A 46 -25.82 5.11 -10.32
C PRO A 46 -24.40 4.65 -9.98
N THR A 47 -23.80 5.22 -8.92
CA THR A 47 -22.41 4.99 -8.49
C THR A 47 -22.12 3.50 -8.33
N GLN A 48 -23.02 2.76 -7.67
CA GLN A 48 -22.80 1.34 -7.40
C GLN A 48 -22.84 0.50 -8.67
N ASP A 49 -23.70 0.82 -9.65
CA ASP A 49 -23.74 0.10 -10.92
C ASP A 49 -22.47 0.35 -11.73
N HIS A 50 -22.02 1.62 -11.79
CA HIS A 50 -20.74 1.94 -12.41
C HIS A 50 -19.58 1.23 -11.71
N TRP A 51 -19.56 1.21 -10.38
CA TRP A 51 -18.54 0.53 -9.59
C TRP A 51 -18.51 -0.97 -9.86
N ASN A 52 -19.67 -1.63 -9.80
CA ASN A 52 -19.80 -3.05 -10.13
C ASN A 52 -19.31 -3.36 -11.55
N ASN A 53 -19.63 -2.51 -12.52
CA ASN A 53 -19.22 -2.68 -13.91
C ASN A 53 -17.70 -2.55 -14.10
N VAL A 54 -17.06 -1.53 -13.51
CA VAL A 54 -15.61 -1.34 -13.65
C VAL A 54 -14.82 -2.40 -12.88
N SER A 55 -15.31 -2.81 -11.68
CA SER A 55 -14.71 -3.89 -10.90
C SER A 55 -14.81 -5.24 -11.61
N LYS A 56 -15.96 -5.54 -12.23
CA LYS A 56 -16.11 -6.73 -13.08
C LYS A 56 -15.15 -6.70 -14.27
N ALA A 57 -15.09 -5.59 -15.00
CA ALA A 57 -14.20 -5.46 -16.15
C ALA A 57 -12.72 -5.59 -15.76
N TYR A 58 -12.33 -5.12 -14.56
CA TYR A 58 -11.01 -5.35 -14.00
C TYR A 58 -10.75 -6.84 -13.77
N MET A 59 -11.66 -7.55 -13.09
CA MET A 59 -11.50 -8.99 -12.85
C MET A 59 -11.44 -9.81 -14.14
N ASP A 60 -12.27 -9.47 -15.14
CA ASP A 60 -12.25 -10.11 -16.45
C ASP A 60 -10.90 -9.91 -17.15
N ASP A 61 -10.39 -8.67 -17.19
CA ASP A 61 -9.06 -8.35 -17.75
C ASP A 61 -7.94 -9.06 -16.98
N TYR A 62 -8.03 -9.08 -15.65
CA TYR A 62 -7.05 -9.67 -14.74
C TYR A 62 -6.93 -11.17 -15.00
N THR A 63 -8.06 -11.88 -14.97
CA THR A 63 -8.10 -13.34 -15.19
C THR A 63 -7.66 -13.70 -16.60
N ALA A 64 -8.14 -12.97 -17.62
CA ALA A 64 -7.74 -13.23 -19.01
C ALA A 64 -6.24 -13.01 -19.24
N THR A 65 -5.69 -11.92 -18.70
CA THR A 65 -4.26 -11.62 -18.85
C THR A 65 -3.41 -12.64 -18.08
N LEU A 66 -3.80 -13.00 -16.85
CA LEU A 66 -3.07 -13.98 -16.06
C LEU A 66 -3.06 -15.36 -16.73
N ALA A 67 -4.19 -15.81 -17.29
CA ALA A 67 -4.27 -17.06 -18.04
C ALA A 67 -3.40 -17.06 -19.30
N GLN A 68 -3.20 -15.90 -19.93
CA GLN A 68 -2.34 -15.74 -21.10
C GLN A 68 -0.85 -15.78 -20.74
N ILE A 69 -0.43 -15.09 -19.66
CA ILE A 69 0.99 -14.94 -19.30
C ILE A 69 1.49 -16.06 -18.37
N ALA A 70 0.59 -16.78 -17.70
CA ALA A 70 0.86 -17.93 -16.85
C ALA A 70 -0.14 -19.06 -17.15
N PRO A 71 -0.06 -19.70 -18.33
CA PRO A 71 -1.00 -20.75 -18.73
C PRO A 71 -0.95 -21.96 -17.78
N GLU A 72 -2.10 -22.61 -17.57
CA GLU A 72 -2.25 -23.74 -16.64
C GLU A 72 -1.86 -23.38 -15.19
N ASP A 73 -2.05 -22.12 -14.79
CA ASP A 73 -1.69 -21.56 -13.49
C ASP A 73 -0.20 -21.75 -13.13
N LYS A 74 0.66 -21.89 -14.15
CA LYS A 74 2.12 -22.03 -14.00
C LYS A 74 2.76 -20.67 -13.72
N LEU A 75 2.58 -20.20 -12.49
CA LEU A 75 3.24 -18.98 -12.01
C LEU A 75 4.77 -19.18 -11.90
N PRO A 76 5.58 -18.11 -12.07
CA PRO A 76 7.04 -18.19 -12.05
C PRO A 76 7.60 -18.77 -10.74
N THR A 77 8.68 -19.55 -10.78
CA THR A 77 9.32 -20.06 -9.55
C THR A 77 10.56 -19.27 -9.13
N THR A 78 10.81 -18.12 -9.77
CA THR A 78 11.97 -17.27 -9.51
C THR A 78 11.53 -15.83 -9.34
N VAL A 79 12.18 -15.09 -8.42
CA VAL A 79 11.86 -13.68 -8.17
C VAL A 79 11.93 -12.84 -9.45
N SER A 80 12.96 -13.03 -10.29
CA SER A 80 13.06 -12.32 -11.56
C SER A 80 11.92 -12.66 -12.54
N GLY A 81 11.38 -13.88 -12.48
CA GLY A 81 10.19 -14.26 -13.24
C GLY A 81 8.92 -13.61 -12.71
N GLU A 82 8.77 -13.54 -11.39
CA GLU A 82 7.63 -12.85 -10.75
C GLU A 82 7.58 -11.37 -11.12
N LYS A 83 8.72 -10.68 -11.05
CA LYS A 83 8.83 -9.27 -11.45
C LYS A 83 8.40 -9.04 -12.90
N ARG A 84 8.80 -9.94 -13.81
CA ARG A 84 8.36 -9.86 -15.23
C ARG A 84 6.87 -10.09 -15.37
N LEU A 85 6.29 -11.04 -14.64
CA LEU A 85 4.86 -11.29 -14.64
C LEU A 85 4.08 -10.05 -14.16
N LEU A 86 4.50 -9.44 -13.06
CA LEU A 86 3.86 -8.23 -12.52
C LEU A 86 4.00 -7.03 -13.48
N ALA A 87 5.15 -6.87 -14.12
CA ALA A 87 5.33 -5.87 -15.18
C ALA A 87 4.37 -6.10 -16.38
N GLN A 88 4.10 -7.35 -16.74
CA GLN A 88 3.12 -7.69 -17.79
C GLN A 88 1.67 -7.46 -17.35
N MET A 89 1.38 -7.43 -16.05
CA MET A 89 0.06 -7.10 -15.51
C MET A 89 -0.21 -5.59 -15.46
N LYS A 90 0.82 -4.74 -15.47
CA LYS A 90 0.67 -3.27 -15.39
C LYS A 90 -0.34 -2.66 -16.40
N PRO A 91 -0.44 -3.12 -17.67
CA PRO A 91 -1.47 -2.64 -18.58
C PRO A 91 -2.91 -2.92 -18.14
N VAL A 92 -3.15 -3.97 -17.34
CA VAL A 92 -4.47 -4.26 -16.73
C VAL A 92 -4.82 -3.19 -15.72
N GLU A 93 -3.88 -2.87 -14.82
CA GLU A 93 -4.05 -1.83 -13.80
C GLU A 93 -4.32 -0.47 -14.46
N GLN A 94 -3.56 -0.13 -15.50
CA GLN A 94 -3.78 1.10 -16.27
C GLN A 94 -5.18 1.19 -16.89
N ARG A 95 -5.68 0.09 -17.50
CA ARG A 95 -7.05 0.07 -18.04
C ARG A 95 -8.11 0.21 -16.95
N SER A 96 -7.86 -0.38 -15.77
CA SER A 96 -8.73 -0.26 -14.60
C SER A 96 -8.88 1.21 -14.19
N LEU A 97 -7.76 1.91 -13.98
CA LEU A 97 -7.77 3.33 -13.62
C LEU A 97 -8.42 4.20 -14.70
N SER A 98 -8.19 3.90 -15.98
CA SER A 98 -8.85 4.64 -17.08
C SER A 98 -10.37 4.45 -17.05
N ARG A 99 -10.88 3.23 -16.82
CA ARG A 99 -12.32 2.98 -16.69
C ARG A 99 -12.93 3.71 -15.50
N VAL A 100 -12.26 3.66 -14.35
CA VAL A 100 -12.71 4.37 -13.15
C VAL A 100 -12.75 5.88 -13.40
N SER A 101 -11.70 6.45 -14.00
CA SER A 101 -11.65 7.88 -14.34
C SER A 101 -12.76 8.27 -15.33
N SER A 102 -13.02 7.46 -16.35
CA SER A 102 -14.09 7.72 -17.34
C SER A 102 -15.49 7.43 -16.82
N SER A 103 -15.65 6.71 -15.72
CA SER A 103 -16.97 6.34 -15.18
C SER A 103 -17.73 7.51 -14.58
N GLY A 104 -17.04 8.59 -14.19
CA GLY A 104 -17.65 9.69 -13.44
C GLY A 104 -17.95 9.37 -11.97
N ILE A 105 -17.54 8.19 -11.47
CA ILE A 105 -17.72 7.79 -10.07
C ILE A 105 -17.19 8.87 -9.15
N PHE A 106 -16.01 9.44 -9.38
CA PHE A 106 -15.42 10.46 -8.50
C PHE A 106 -15.64 11.91 -8.94
N ALA A 107 -16.32 12.12 -10.06
CA ALA A 107 -16.64 13.47 -10.52
C ALA A 107 -17.50 14.19 -9.48
N GLY A 108 -17.13 15.42 -9.14
CA GLY A 108 -17.88 16.24 -8.19
C GLY A 108 -17.36 16.21 -6.75
N LEU A 109 -16.39 15.35 -6.43
CA LEU A 109 -15.79 15.33 -5.10
C LEU A 109 -14.95 16.61 -4.85
N THR A 110 -15.10 17.17 -3.64
CA THR A 110 -14.25 18.25 -3.12
C THR A 110 -13.48 17.76 -1.90
N ARG A 111 -12.50 18.53 -1.45
CA ARG A 111 -11.73 18.24 -0.23
C ARG A 111 -12.64 18.07 0.99
N GLU A 112 -13.58 18.99 1.17
CA GLU A 112 -14.48 19.01 2.32
C GLU A 112 -15.37 17.76 2.35
N VAL A 113 -15.82 17.31 1.18
CA VAL A 113 -16.60 16.07 1.06
C VAL A 113 -15.74 14.86 1.42
N ILE A 114 -14.50 14.79 0.92
CA ILE A 114 -13.57 13.70 1.24
C ILE A 114 -13.24 13.69 2.74
N GLU A 115 -12.96 14.86 3.33
CA GLU A 115 -12.65 15.02 4.76
C GLU A 115 -13.82 14.61 5.66
N ALA A 116 -15.04 15.07 5.34
CA ALA A 116 -16.24 14.70 6.09
C ALA A 116 -16.55 13.20 5.95
N GLY A 117 -16.43 12.65 4.75
CA GLY A 117 -16.63 11.24 4.47
C GLY A 117 -15.60 10.34 5.17
N ALA A 118 -14.33 10.73 5.17
CA ALA A 118 -13.27 10.02 5.89
C ALA A 118 -13.54 10.00 7.40
N ARG A 119 -13.93 11.13 7.99
CA ARG A 119 -14.30 11.20 9.41
C ARG A 119 -15.47 10.27 9.74
N GLN A 120 -16.54 10.32 8.93
CA GLN A 120 -17.67 9.42 9.08
C GLN A 120 -17.25 7.94 8.95
N ALA A 121 -16.34 7.62 8.04
CA ALA A 121 -15.85 6.25 7.85
C ALA A 121 -15.07 5.74 9.07
N ILE A 122 -14.25 6.58 9.70
CA ILE A 122 -13.56 6.26 10.96
C ILE A 122 -14.57 6.10 12.11
N ASP A 123 -15.46 7.08 12.30
CA ASP A 123 -16.45 7.09 13.39
C ASP A 123 -17.39 5.87 13.33
N SER A 124 -17.77 5.45 12.12
CA SER A 124 -18.64 4.29 11.88
C SER A 124 -17.89 2.95 11.77
N ARG A 125 -16.55 2.96 11.82
CA ARG A 125 -15.69 1.79 11.60
C ARG A 125 -15.82 1.15 10.21
N ALA A 126 -16.25 1.92 9.21
CA ALA A 126 -16.13 1.49 7.81
C ALA A 126 -14.66 1.47 7.36
N THR A 127 -13.84 2.36 7.93
CA THR A 127 -12.38 2.32 7.84
C THR A 127 -11.82 2.22 9.25
N GLU A 128 -10.92 1.26 9.48
CA GLU A 128 -10.29 1.05 10.79
C GLU A 128 -8.77 0.93 10.62
N LEU A 129 -8.03 1.71 11.41
CA LEU A 129 -6.57 1.54 11.50
C LEU A 129 -6.26 0.21 12.21
N ARG A 130 -5.19 -0.43 11.77
CA ARG A 130 -4.71 -1.69 12.32
C ARG A 130 -4.13 -1.47 13.72
N ASN A 131 -4.36 -2.44 14.59
CA ASN A 131 -3.93 -2.41 15.98
C ASN A 131 -2.41 -2.14 16.11
N GLY A 132 -2.04 -1.22 17.00
CA GLY A 132 -0.66 -0.79 17.26
C GLY A 132 -0.10 0.26 16.30
N PHE A 133 -0.83 0.67 15.25
CA PHE A 133 -0.31 1.64 14.28
C PHE A 133 -0.11 3.01 14.92
N SER A 134 -1.06 3.47 15.75
CA SER A 134 -1.00 4.75 16.43
C SER A 134 0.22 4.86 17.34
N GLU A 135 0.48 3.79 18.10
CA GLU A 135 1.61 3.68 19.02
C GLU A 135 2.94 3.61 18.28
N LEU A 136 3.03 2.81 17.21
CA LEU A 136 4.23 2.76 16.37
C LEU A 136 4.51 4.11 15.71
N PHE A 137 3.49 4.78 15.17
CA PHE A 137 3.65 6.10 14.56
C PHE A 137 4.17 7.11 15.58
N LYS A 138 3.60 7.12 16.78
CA LYS A 138 4.07 7.97 17.88
C LYS A 138 5.52 7.66 18.24
N HIS A 139 5.89 6.39 18.34
CA HIS A 139 7.27 5.99 18.63
C HIS A 139 8.26 6.49 17.57
N ILE A 140 7.90 6.38 16.29
CA ILE A 140 8.73 6.88 15.18
C ILE A 140 8.83 8.41 15.23
N HIS A 141 7.71 9.11 15.45
CA HIS A 141 7.64 10.56 15.38
C HIS A 141 8.25 11.27 16.61
N ASP A 142 7.97 10.77 17.81
CA ASP A 142 8.31 11.44 19.08
C ASP A 142 9.64 10.94 19.66
N ASP A 143 9.93 9.62 19.55
CA ASP A 143 11.05 9.01 20.28
C ASP A 143 12.29 8.78 19.41
N ARG A 144 12.16 8.83 18.08
CA ARG A 144 13.24 8.50 17.13
C ARG A 144 13.47 9.59 16.09
N GLU A 145 14.08 10.70 16.52
CA GLU A 145 14.35 11.91 15.70
C GLU A 145 15.02 11.63 14.33
N ASN A 146 15.80 10.56 14.21
CA ASN A 146 16.50 10.20 12.96
C ASN A 146 15.75 9.19 12.09
N ASP A 147 14.65 8.62 12.56
CA ASP A 147 13.83 7.71 11.78
C ASP A 147 12.92 8.50 10.82
N GLY A 148 12.65 7.92 9.65
CA GLY A 148 11.73 8.47 8.67
C GLY A 148 10.43 7.68 8.60
N PHE A 149 9.35 8.35 8.21
CA PHE A 149 8.04 7.73 7.98
C PHE A 149 7.50 8.13 6.61
N VAL A 150 7.08 7.14 5.83
CA VAL A 150 6.48 7.28 4.50
C VAL A 150 5.30 6.33 4.36
N LEU A 151 4.21 6.82 3.78
CA LEU A 151 3.15 5.97 3.24
C LEU A 151 3.36 5.83 1.72
N LEU A 152 3.27 4.60 1.21
CA LEU A 152 3.43 4.31 -0.21
C LEU A 152 2.32 3.36 -0.68
N SER A 153 1.33 3.91 -1.37
CA SER A 153 0.07 3.22 -1.69
C SER A 153 -0.33 3.37 -3.15
N VAL A 154 -1.07 2.37 -3.66
CA VAL A 154 -1.77 2.44 -4.95
C VAL A 154 -3.14 3.12 -4.85
N ASN A 155 -3.57 3.52 -3.66
CA ASN A 155 -4.86 4.18 -3.43
C ASN A 155 -5.04 5.42 -4.33
N TRP A 156 -6.30 5.75 -4.61
CA TRP A 156 -6.69 6.76 -5.58
C TRP A 156 -6.80 8.18 -5.02
N SER A 157 -6.76 8.36 -3.69
CA SER A 157 -6.75 9.69 -3.09
C SER A 157 -5.83 9.80 -1.89
N ARG A 158 -4.73 10.54 -2.08
CA ARG A 158 -3.81 10.94 -1.01
C ARG A 158 -4.54 11.73 0.06
N HIS A 159 -5.39 12.66 -0.36
CA HIS A 159 -6.18 13.47 0.55
C HIS A 159 -7.09 12.61 1.43
N PHE A 160 -7.75 11.59 0.87
CA PHE A 160 -8.55 10.64 1.66
C PHE A 160 -7.73 9.88 2.72
N ILE A 161 -6.53 9.39 2.37
CA ILE A 161 -5.60 8.77 3.34
C ILE A 161 -5.29 9.75 4.48
N GLN A 162 -4.91 10.98 4.14
CA GLN A 162 -4.58 12.01 5.12
C GLN A 162 -5.77 12.37 6.02
N SER A 163 -6.97 12.46 5.45
CA SER A 163 -8.20 12.72 6.20
C SER A 163 -8.52 11.57 7.16
N CYS A 164 -8.32 10.31 6.76
CA CYS A 164 -8.51 9.15 7.63
C CYS A 164 -7.52 9.15 8.81
N LEU A 165 -6.25 9.46 8.56
CA LEU A 165 -5.23 9.61 9.60
C LEU A 165 -5.61 10.69 10.59
N GLY A 166 -5.96 11.89 10.09
CA GLY A 166 -6.36 13.01 10.93
C GLY A 166 -7.62 12.73 11.76
N ALA A 167 -8.62 12.07 11.17
CA ALA A 167 -9.83 11.64 11.88
C ALA A 167 -9.56 10.57 12.94
N SER A 168 -8.50 9.77 12.77
CA SER A 168 -8.07 8.76 13.75
C SER A 168 -7.16 9.32 14.84
N GLY A 169 -6.99 10.65 14.91
CA GLY A 169 -6.09 11.31 15.88
C GLY A 169 -4.60 11.21 15.53
N ILE A 170 -4.25 10.73 14.33
CA ILE A 170 -2.88 10.68 13.83
C ILE A 170 -2.56 12.01 13.16
N HIS A 171 -2.06 12.94 13.97
CA HIS A 171 -1.62 14.26 13.54
C HIS A 171 -0.11 14.26 13.26
N GLY A 172 0.35 15.19 12.43
CA GLY A 172 1.79 15.38 12.18
C GLY A 172 2.38 14.57 11.02
N VAL A 173 1.59 13.77 10.30
CA VAL A 173 2.02 13.14 9.03
C VAL A 173 2.09 14.22 7.94
N PRO A 174 3.28 14.60 7.44
CA PRO A 174 3.39 15.64 6.43
C PRO A 174 2.86 15.17 5.07
N THR A 175 2.22 16.06 4.29
CA THR A 175 1.70 15.69 2.96
C THR A 175 2.76 15.11 2.02
N TYR A 176 4.00 15.60 2.12
CA TYR A 176 5.09 15.11 1.28
C TYR A 176 5.53 13.68 1.61
N SER A 177 5.13 13.11 2.74
CA SER A 177 5.45 11.72 3.12
C SER A 177 4.37 10.71 2.72
N VAL A 178 3.26 11.15 2.10
CA VAL A 178 2.21 10.26 1.60
C VAL A 178 2.32 10.18 0.08
N PHE A 179 2.85 9.08 -0.42
CA PHE A 179 2.99 8.77 -1.84
C PHE A 179 1.84 7.86 -2.26
N SER A 180 0.85 8.42 -2.93
CA SER A 180 -0.29 7.70 -3.52
C SER A 180 -0.80 8.46 -4.72
N ASN A 181 -1.83 7.97 -5.41
CA ASN A 181 -2.49 8.77 -6.43
C ASN A 181 -3.40 9.82 -5.79
N GLU A 182 -3.94 10.71 -6.62
CA GLU A 182 -4.92 11.72 -6.21
C GLU A 182 -6.02 11.88 -7.25
N LEU A 183 -7.17 12.38 -6.83
CA LEU A 183 -8.21 12.85 -7.74
C LEU A 183 -7.84 14.25 -8.25
N ASP A 184 -7.97 14.46 -9.57
CA ASP A 184 -7.61 15.74 -10.19
C ASP A 184 -8.28 16.91 -9.47
N LYS A 185 -7.57 18.05 -9.40
CA LYS A 185 -8.05 19.31 -8.81
C LYS A 185 -8.30 19.33 -7.30
N VAL A 186 -8.29 18.18 -6.61
CA VAL A 186 -8.43 18.13 -5.15
C VAL A 186 -7.30 18.91 -4.46
N ASP A 187 -6.05 18.75 -4.91
CA ASP A 187 -4.90 19.48 -4.36
C ASP A 187 -5.01 21.01 -4.55
N SER A 188 -5.65 21.48 -5.63
CA SER A 188 -5.88 22.92 -5.87
C SER A 188 -7.08 23.48 -5.12
N GLY A 189 -7.82 22.64 -4.38
CA GLY A 189 -9.03 23.03 -3.67
C GLY A 189 -10.26 23.18 -4.59
N GLU A 190 -10.17 22.69 -5.82
CA GLU A 190 -11.24 22.71 -6.78
C GLU A 190 -11.99 21.37 -6.81
N GLN A 191 -13.19 21.38 -7.39
CA GLN A 191 -13.99 20.17 -7.56
C GLN A 191 -13.34 19.23 -8.59
N SER A 192 -13.17 17.97 -8.23
CA SER A 192 -12.61 16.94 -9.10
C SER A 192 -13.49 16.64 -10.30
N THR A 193 -12.86 16.39 -11.46
CA THR A 193 -13.55 15.84 -12.64
C THR A 193 -13.68 14.32 -12.59
N GLY A 194 -13.11 13.68 -11.56
CA GLY A 194 -13.10 12.25 -11.32
C GLY A 194 -11.90 11.52 -11.92
N VAL A 195 -10.94 12.25 -12.49
CA VAL A 195 -9.74 11.67 -13.12
C VAL A 195 -8.71 11.38 -12.04
N ILE A 196 -8.15 10.17 -12.05
CA ILE A 196 -7.06 9.79 -11.15
C ILE A 196 -5.74 10.25 -11.77
N VAL A 197 -4.97 11.04 -11.01
CA VAL A 197 -3.69 11.64 -11.40
C VAL A 197 -2.60 11.30 -10.38
N PRO A 198 -1.31 11.42 -10.75
CA PRO A 198 -0.22 11.37 -9.77
C PRO A 198 -0.40 12.48 -8.73
N ALA A 199 -0.21 12.17 -7.45
CA ALA A 199 -0.10 13.23 -6.45
C ALA A 199 1.16 14.08 -6.71
N THR A 200 1.14 15.33 -6.25
CA THR A 200 2.20 16.33 -6.53
C THR A 200 3.62 15.88 -6.15
N ASN A 201 3.77 14.99 -5.16
CA ASN A 201 5.05 14.46 -4.69
C ASN A 201 5.50 13.16 -5.41
N ASN A 202 4.73 12.59 -6.35
CA ASN A 202 5.06 11.32 -7.00
C ASN A 202 6.03 11.45 -8.19
N GLY A 203 6.58 12.64 -8.44
CA GLY A 203 7.48 12.87 -9.59
C GLY A 203 6.80 12.65 -10.95
N GLY A 204 5.49 12.87 -11.04
CA GLY A 204 4.72 12.85 -12.29
C GLY A 204 4.20 11.49 -12.77
N SER A 205 4.35 10.42 -11.98
CA SER A 205 3.90 9.06 -12.35
C SER A 205 2.82 8.52 -11.41
N LEU A 206 1.84 7.80 -11.96
CA LEU A 206 0.84 7.06 -11.19
C LEU A 206 1.51 5.88 -10.49
N ILE A 207 1.03 5.54 -9.29
CA ILE A 207 1.46 4.38 -8.52
C ILE A 207 0.35 3.32 -8.64
N MET A 208 0.55 2.32 -9.48
CA MET A 208 -0.50 1.32 -9.78
C MET A 208 -0.03 -0.13 -9.59
N SER A 209 1.28 -0.35 -9.51
CA SER A 209 1.88 -1.69 -9.54
C SER A 209 3.05 -1.81 -8.56
N SER A 210 3.51 -3.04 -8.33
CA SER A 210 4.69 -3.32 -7.51
C SER A 210 5.94 -2.61 -8.03
N GLY A 211 6.09 -2.54 -9.35
CA GLY A 211 7.21 -1.85 -9.98
C GLY A 211 7.16 -0.33 -9.75
N ASP A 212 5.95 0.26 -9.77
CA ASP A 212 5.80 1.70 -9.49
C ASP A 212 6.14 2.01 -8.02
N LYS A 213 5.69 1.18 -7.08
CA LYS A 213 6.08 1.32 -5.66
C LYS A 213 7.59 1.18 -5.50
N LEU A 214 8.21 0.18 -6.13
CA LEU A 214 9.66 -0.01 -6.06
C LEU A 214 10.41 1.21 -6.59
N GLU A 215 9.99 1.75 -7.74
CA GLU A 215 10.59 2.95 -8.32
C GLU A 215 10.51 4.15 -7.38
N GLN A 216 9.35 4.38 -6.75
CA GLN A 216 9.22 5.45 -5.75
C GLN A 216 10.12 5.21 -4.54
N MET A 217 10.16 3.98 -4.01
CA MET A 217 11.03 3.62 -2.90
C MET A 217 12.53 3.78 -3.22
N GLU A 218 12.96 3.51 -4.45
CA GLU A 218 14.34 3.67 -4.88
C GLU A 218 14.74 5.14 -5.06
N ARG A 219 13.80 6.00 -5.49
CA ARG A 219 13.97 7.46 -5.63
C ARG A 219 14.10 8.18 -4.28
N MET A 220 13.66 7.57 -3.19
CA MET A 220 13.81 8.04 -1.80
C MET A 220 15.28 7.97 -1.33
N GLN A 221 16.24 8.48 -2.12
CA GLN A 221 17.68 8.42 -1.85
C GLN A 221 18.15 9.40 -0.77
N GLU A 222 17.35 10.40 -0.43
CA GLU A 222 17.70 11.41 0.57
C GLU A 222 17.65 10.87 2.02
N PHE A 223 17.04 9.71 2.20
CA PHE A 223 16.84 9.09 3.50
C PHE A 223 18.07 8.28 3.93
N ARG A 224 18.84 8.82 4.88
CA ARG A 224 20.00 8.14 5.48
C ARG A 224 19.53 7.09 6.48
N GLY A 225 19.66 5.79 6.18
CA GLY A 225 19.30 4.73 7.13
C GLY A 225 18.88 3.43 6.47
N GLN A 226 18.34 2.52 7.27
CA GLN A 226 17.84 1.22 6.80
C GLN A 226 16.37 1.34 6.40
N LYS A 227 16.01 0.86 5.21
CA LYS A 227 14.61 0.86 4.75
C LYS A 227 13.88 -0.35 5.32
N VAL A 228 12.79 -0.10 6.05
CA VAL A 228 11.83 -1.14 6.44
C VAL A 228 10.57 -0.92 5.63
N TYR A 229 10.18 -1.92 4.84
CA TYR A 229 8.93 -1.88 4.10
C TYR A 229 7.88 -2.77 4.77
N VAL A 230 6.67 -2.27 4.97
CA VAL A 230 5.55 -3.05 5.50
C VAL A 230 4.41 -3.06 4.48
N GLY A 231 3.90 -4.24 4.15
CA GLY A 231 2.83 -4.43 3.17
C GLY A 231 2.10 -5.75 3.38
N ASP A 232 0.99 -5.98 2.69
CA ASP A 232 0.19 -7.20 2.83
C ASP A 232 -0.07 -7.92 1.49
N SER A 233 0.25 -7.27 0.36
CA SER A 233 -0.27 -7.66 -0.93
C SER A 233 0.80 -7.98 -1.98
N TRP A 234 0.35 -8.50 -3.13
CA TRP A 234 1.23 -8.73 -4.28
C TRP A 234 1.81 -7.43 -4.85
N THR A 235 1.12 -6.28 -4.66
CA THR A 235 1.62 -4.97 -5.08
C THR A 235 2.80 -4.49 -4.23
N ASP A 236 3.09 -5.15 -3.12
CA ASP A 236 4.19 -4.80 -2.22
C ASP A 236 5.43 -5.68 -2.41
N ILE A 237 5.31 -6.78 -3.15
CA ILE A 237 6.33 -7.85 -3.15
C ILE A 237 7.71 -7.34 -3.58
N GLU A 238 7.78 -6.43 -4.55
CA GLU A 238 9.05 -5.89 -5.02
C GLU A 238 9.73 -4.98 -4.00
N CYS A 239 8.94 -4.19 -3.25
CA CYS A 239 9.45 -3.37 -2.16
C CYS A 239 9.88 -4.22 -0.97
N LEU A 240 9.06 -5.20 -0.58
CA LEU A 240 9.38 -6.16 0.50
C LEU A 240 10.71 -6.86 0.22
N LEU A 241 10.93 -7.32 -1.01
CA LEU A 241 12.15 -7.99 -1.43
C LEU A 241 13.36 -7.04 -1.59
N ALA A 242 13.14 -5.74 -1.79
CA ALA A 242 14.22 -4.77 -1.99
C ALA A 242 14.66 -4.05 -0.70
N ALA A 243 13.76 -3.90 0.28
CA ALA A 243 14.04 -3.25 1.57
C ALA A 243 15.13 -3.97 2.38
N ASN A 244 15.73 -3.29 3.37
CA ASN A 244 16.66 -3.96 4.30
C ASN A 244 15.95 -4.99 5.17
N LEU A 245 14.68 -4.74 5.48
CA LEU A 245 13.76 -5.68 6.11
C LEU A 245 12.36 -5.46 5.52
N GLY A 246 11.78 -6.50 4.92
CA GLY A 246 10.39 -6.51 4.46
C GLY A 246 9.50 -7.20 5.49
N ILE A 247 8.42 -6.56 5.93
CA ILE A 247 7.48 -7.12 6.90
C ILE A 247 6.11 -7.31 6.21
N CYS A 248 5.71 -8.56 6.05
CA CYS A 248 4.38 -8.92 5.56
C CYS A 248 3.37 -8.86 6.72
N ILE A 249 2.31 -8.07 6.60
CA ILE A 249 1.16 -8.16 7.50
C ILE A 249 0.39 -9.45 7.18
N ARG A 250 0.06 -10.22 8.22
CA ARG A 250 -0.72 -11.46 8.11
C ARG A 250 -1.77 -11.55 9.21
N ASP A 251 -3.03 -11.38 8.81
CA ASP A 251 -4.17 -11.65 9.68
C ASP A 251 -4.33 -13.14 9.97
N ASP A 252 -5.11 -13.45 11.01
CA ASP A 252 -5.51 -14.82 11.34
C ASP A 252 -7.05 -14.91 11.43
N PRO A 253 -7.72 -15.53 10.45
CA PRO A 253 -7.16 -16.08 9.21
C PRO A 253 -6.74 -14.98 8.21
N MET A 254 -5.78 -15.30 7.34
CA MET A 254 -5.32 -14.37 6.30
C MET A 254 -6.42 -14.00 5.29
N GLY A 255 -6.41 -12.73 4.87
CA GLY A 255 -7.18 -12.24 3.73
C GLY A 255 -6.68 -12.81 2.39
N SER A 256 -7.41 -12.56 1.30
CA SER A 256 -7.05 -13.06 -0.03
C SER A 256 -5.73 -12.46 -0.56
N SER A 257 -5.50 -11.17 -0.36
CA SER A 257 -4.24 -10.48 -0.70
C SER A 257 -3.04 -11.12 0.02
N GLN A 258 -3.17 -11.28 1.33
CA GLN A 258 -2.16 -11.87 2.21
C GLN A 258 -1.85 -13.32 1.87
N LYS A 259 -2.88 -14.15 1.60
CA LYS A 259 -2.69 -15.54 1.13
C LYS A 259 -1.91 -15.59 -0.17
N LYS A 260 -2.29 -14.76 -1.13
CA LYS A 260 -1.62 -14.68 -2.43
C LYS A 260 -0.15 -14.29 -2.31
N LEU A 261 0.17 -13.32 -1.45
CA LEU A 261 1.55 -12.94 -1.16
C LEU A 261 2.31 -14.07 -0.46
N ALA A 262 1.72 -14.73 0.53
CA ALA A 262 2.35 -15.85 1.25
C ALA A 262 2.64 -17.04 0.32
N GLU A 263 1.69 -17.39 -0.56
CA GLU A 263 1.84 -18.41 -1.59
C GLU A 263 2.93 -18.03 -2.61
N ALA A 264 2.98 -16.77 -3.03
CA ALA A 264 4.03 -16.27 -3.90
C ALA A 264 5.42 -16.41 -3.27
N LEU A 265 5.62 -15.93 -2.04
CA LEU A 265 6.90 -16.05 -1.34
C LEU A 265 7.34 -17.52 -1.21
N THR A 266 6.41 -18.41 -0.84
CA THR A 266 6.66 -19.86 -0.74
C THR A 266 7.08 -20.44 -2.09
N ARG A 267 6.33 -20.15 -3.16
CA ARG A 267 6.63 -20.62 -4.53
C ARG A 267 7.97 -20.11 -5.06
N LEU A 268 8.38 -18.91 -4.66
CA LEU A 268 9.63 -18.28 -5.05
C LEU A 268 10.83 -18.74 -4.22
N GLY A 269 10.59 -19.59 -3.20
CA GLY A 269 11.63 -20.07 -2.29
C GLY A 269 12.14 -19.01 -1.32
N VAL A 270 11.35 -17.96 -1.05
CA VAL A 270 11.70 -16.89 -0.10
C VAL A 270 11.25 -17.30 1.30
N SER A 271 12.22 -17.44 2.21
CA SER A 271 11.96 -17.66 3.63
C SER A 271 11.21 -16.46 4.22
N CYS A 272 10.14 -16.74 4.96
CA CYS A 272 9.34 -15.71 5.61
C CYS A 272 8.97 -16.18 7.02
N PRO A 273 9.92 -16.16 7.97
CA PRO A 273 9.66 -16.47 9.37
C PRO A 273 8.87 -15.33 10.03
N ARG A 274 8.41 -15.56 11.26
CA ARG A 274 7.74 -14.52 12.05
C ARG A 274 8.75 -13.44 12.45
N LEU A 275 8.31 -12.19 12.61
CA LEU A 275 9.17 -11.03 12.89
C LEU A 275 10.08 -11.22 14.12
N LYS A 276 9.60 -11.88 15.17
CA LYS A 276 10.43 -12.21 16.34
C LYS A 276 11.67 -13.07 15.99
N ASP A 277 11.57 -13.86 14.92
CA ASP A 277 12.59 -14.79 14.43
C ASP A 277 13.30 -14.21 13.18
N TYR A 278 13.32 -12.87 13.00
CA TYR A 278 13.83 -12.20 11.79
C TYR A 278 15.28 -12.54 11.38
N ARG A 279 16.08 -13.06 12.30
CA ARG A 279 17.45 -13.52 12.03
C ARG A 279 17.51 -14.84 11.25
N GLU A 280 16.41 -15.57 11.20
CA GLU A 280 16.24 -16.79 10.40
C GLU A 280 15.78 -16.47 8.96
N ALA A 281 15.54 -15.20 8.64
CA ALA A 281 15.25 -14.79 7.28
C ALA A 281 16.47 -15.02 6.38
N ASP A 282 16.22 -15.37 5.13
CA ASP A 282 17.25 -15.57 4.12
C ASP A 282 17.79 -14.23 3.58
N GLU A 283 18.52 -14.24 2.46
CA GLU A 283 19.10 -13.03 1.87
C GLU A 283 18.07 -11.96 1.47
N TRP A 284 16.79 -12.32 1.35
CA TRP A 284 15.73 -11.37 1.03
C TRP A 284 15.36 -10.52 2.23
N GLY A 285 15.56 -11.02 3.45
CA GLY A 285 15.23 -10.30 4.69
C GLY A 285 13.73 -10.03 4.81
N VAL A 286 12.89 -10.99 4.40
CA VAL A 286 11.43 -10.87 4.48
C VAL A 286 10.91 -11.69 5.66
N VAL A 287 10.02 -11.09 6.43
CA VAL A 287 9.38 -11.69 7.62
C VAL A 287 7.89 -11.38 7.61
N TRP A 288 7.14 -11.93 8.57
CA TRP A 288 5.74 -11.54 8.77
C TRP A 288 5.44 -11.16 10.22
N ALA A 289 4.48 -10.25 10.40
CA ALA A 289 3.92 -9.85 11.67
C ALA A 289 2.38 -9.87 11.59
N ARG A 290 1.70 -10.07 12.72
CA ARG A 290 0.24 -10.06 12.75
C ARG A 290 -0.33 -8.65 12.54
N ASP A 291 0.25 -7.68 13.25
CA ASP A 291 -0.19 -6.29 13.27
C ASP A 291 0.98 -5.38 13.71
N PHE A 292 0.69 -4.08 13.88
CA PHE A 292 1.70 -3.11 14.29
C PHE A 292 2.04 -3.22 15.78
N ALA A 293 1.18 -3.81 16.61
CA ALA A 293 1.51 -4.07 18.01
C ALA A 293 2.67 -5.07 18.11
N GLU A 294 2.65 -6.14 17.30
CA GLU A 294 3.79 -7.05 17.21
C GLU A 294 5.06 -6.37 16.66
N ILE A 295 4.92 -5.44 15.70
CA ILE A 295 6.04 -4.67 15.18
C ILE A 295 6.63 -3.77 16.26
N GLN A 296 5.78 -3.06 17.01
CA GLN A 296 6.20 -2.20 18.11
C GLN A 296 6.93 -2.98 19.20
N ASP A 297 6.34 -4.09 19.67
CA ASP A 297 6.98 -4.97 20.66
C ASP A 297 8.38 -5.41 20.18
N TRP A 298 8.51 -5.71 18.89
CA TRP A 298 9.78 -6.07 18.29
C TRP A 298 10.76 -4.90 18.22
N VAL A 299 10.33 -3.68 17.91
CA VAL A 299 11.19 -2.48 17.90
C VAL A 299 11.72 -2.19 19.31
N GLU A 300 10.86 -2.29 20.32
CA GLU A 300 11.20 -2.01 21.73
C GLU A 300 12.00 -3.13 22.40
N SER A 301 11.91 -4.35 21.88
CA SER A 301 12.70 -5.48 22.39
C SER A 301 14.20 -5.22 22.25
N LYS A 302 14.96 -5.54 23.32
CA LYS A 302 16.42 -5.45 23.29
C LYS A 302 16.97 -6.31 22.15
N SER A 303 17.95 -5.79 21.41
CA SER A 303 18.76 -6.58 20.49
C SER A 303 19.52 -7.65 21.28
N THR A 304 18.95 -8.83 21.46
CA THR A 304 19.63 -10.01 22.03
C THR A 304 20.59 -10.59 21.03
#